data_AF-A0A7C7Q7A0-F1
#
_entry.id   AF-A0A7C7Q7A0-F1
#
_cell.length_a   1.000
_cell.length_b   1.000
_cell.length_c   1.000
_cell.angle_alpha   90.00
_cell.angle_beta   90.00
_cell.angle_gamma   90.00
#
_symmetry.space_group_name_H-M   'P 1'
#
loop_
_entity.id
_entity.type
_entity.pdbx_description
1 polymer ?
#
loop_
_entity_poly.entity_id
_entity_poly.type
_entity_poly.pdbx_seq_one_letter_code
_entity_poly.pdbx_strand_id
1 'polypeptide(L)'
;MLINLAAFVVVVAGIMSAKSIIIPFLLAAFLAIICAPPLYWLRTKGVPSFVSTLLLVLLIIALETALAGLISSSMAEFSRSIPLYQERLTVMLKDLIHWAESHGVDVTEQIIMDQFDPGKLMRIVAGMLNNLLSVLTNTFMIMLTFIFILLEATGFPDKLRAMNDDRNFSL
;
A
#
# COMPACT_ATOMS: atom_id res chain seq x y z
N MET A 1 25.43 -29.25 -16.37
CA MET A 1 24.56 -29.02 -15.18
C MET A 1 24.96 -27.80 -14.34
N LEU A 2 26.25 -27.57 -14.07
CA LEU A 2 26.69 -26.44 -13.23
C LEU A 2 26.26 -25.05 -13.75
N ILE A 3 26.33 -24.84 -15.07
CA ILE A 3 25.89 -23.60 -15.73
C ILE A 3 24.38 -23.35 -15.55
N ASN A 4 23.54 -24.39 -15.65
CA ASN A 4 22.10 -24.24 -15.44
C ASN A 4 21.79 -23.89 -13.98
N LEU A 5 22.53 -24.48 -13.03
CA LEU A 5 22.42 -24.19 -11.60
C LEU A 5 22.86 -22.74 -11.30
N ALA A 6 23.97 -22.30 -11.88
CA ALA A 6 24.44 -20.93 -11.76
C ALA A 6 23.43 -19.93 -12.37
N ALA A 7 22.91 -20.22 -13.56
CA ALA A 7 21.89 -19.40 -14.20
C ALA A 7 20.60 -19.32 -13.36
N PHE A 8 20.16 -20.44 -12.78
CA PHE A 8 19.00 -20.47 -11.90
C PHE A 8 19.19 -19.60 -10.66
N VAL A 9 20.34 -19.73 -9.98
CA VAL A 9 20.65 -18.91 -8.80
C VAL A 9 20.69 -17.42 -9.15
N VAL A 10 21.27 -17.05 -10.29
CA VAL A 10 21.33 -15.64 -10.74
C VAL A 10 19.92 -15.10 -11.01
N VAL A 11 19.06 -15.87 -11.67
CA VAL A 11 17.66 -15.45 -11.92
C VAL A 11 16.90 -15.29 -10.61
N VAL A 12 17.00 -16.26 -9.69
CA VAL A 12 16.32 -16.19 -8.39
C VAL A 12 16.84 -15.02 -7.57
N ALA A 13 18.16 -14.80 -7.52
CA ALA A 13 18.77 -13.67 -6.83
C ALA A 13 18.34 -12.34 -7.45
N GLY A 14 18.24 -12.25 -8.78
CA GLY A 14 17.71 -11.10 -9.50
C GLY A 14 16.27 -10.78 -9.10
N ILE A 15 15.38 -11.79 -9.12
CA ILE A 15 13.98 -11.66 -8.69
C ILE A 15 13.90 -11.26 -7.21
N MET A 16 14.72 -11.87 -6.35
CA MET A 16 14.76 -11.53 -4.92
C MET A 16 15.19 -10.08 -4.69
N SER A 17 16.15 -9.60 -5.48
CA SER A 17 16.66 -8.22 -5.41
C SER A 17 15.63 -7.21 -5.93
N ALA A 18 14.82 -7.61 -6.92
CA ALA A 18 13.78 -6.79 -7.52
C ALA A 18 12.40 -6.91 -6.83
N LYS A 19 12.31 -7.56 -5.66
CA LYS A 19 11.05 -7.77 -4.93
C LYS A 19 10.24 -6.49 -4.71
N SER A 20 10.92 -5.38 -4.42
CA SER A 20 10.28 -4.07 -4.19
C SER A 20 9.52 -3.54 -5.41
N ILE A 21 9.82 -4.04 -6.61
CA ILE A 21 9.16 -3.65 -7.86
C ILE A 21 8.25 -4.79 -8.36
N ILE A 22 8.73 -6.03 -8.31
CA ILE A 22 7.99 -7.21 -8.79
C ILE A 22 6.68 -7.39 -8.01
N ILE A 23 6.69 -7.20 -6.68
CA ILE A 23 5.49 -7.37 -5.86
C ILE A 23 4.42 -6.33 -6.25
N PRO A 24 4.71 -5.01 -6.27
CA PRO A 24 3.77 -4.01 -6.77
C PRO A 24 3.27 -4.28 -8.18
N PHE A 25 4.17 -4.67 -9.09
CA PHE A 25 3.85 -4.93 -10.48
C PHE A 25 2.86 -6.09 -10.63
N LEU A 26 3.09 -7.20 -9.93
CA LEU A 26 2.23 -8.36 -9.99
C LEU A 26 0.84 -8.06 -9.38
N LEU A 27 0.81 -7.30 -8.28
CA LEU A 27 -0.45 -6.87 -7.67
C LEU A 27 -1.23 -5.94 -8.60
N ALA A 28 -0.55 -4.99 -9.25
CA ALA A 28 -1.12 -4.09 -10.24
C ALA A 28 -1.71 -4.84 -11.44
N ALA A 29 -1.00 -5.85 -11.95
CA ALA A 29 -1.49 -6.71 -13.02
C ALA A 29 -2.75 -7.49 -12.58
N PHE A 30 -2.74 -8.01 -11.35
CA PHE A 30 -3.90 -8.70 -10.78
C PHE A 30 -5.12 -7.77 -10.66
N LEU A 31 -4.93 -6.54 -10.17
CA LEU A 31 -5.98 -5.52 -10.10
C LEU A 31 -6.49 -5.15 -11.50
N ALA A 32 -5.60 -5.01 -12.49
CA ALA A 32 -5.99 -4.75 -13.88
C ALA A 32 -6.89 -5.83 -14.46
N ILE A 33 -6.59 -7.10 -14.19
CA ILE A 33 -7.42 -8.23 -14.61
C ILE A 33 -8.79 -8.18 -13.93
N ILE A 34 -8.85 -7.86 -12.63
CA ILE A 34 -10.11 -7.71 -11.89
C ILE A 34 -10.94 -6.54 -12.43
N CYS A 35 -10.30 -5.46 -12.86
CA CYS A 35 -10.96 -4.27 -13.41
C CYS A 35 -11.32 -4.40 -14.90
N ALA A 36 -10.98 -5.51 -15.57
CA ALA A 36 -11.31 -5.73 -16.97
C ALA A 36 -12.83 -5.81 -17.25
N PRO A 37 -13.68 -6.50 -16.45
CA PRO A 37 -15.12 -6.58 -16.71
C PRO A 37 -15.85 -5.22 -16.62
N PRO A 38 -15.63 -4.36 -15.60
CA PRO A 38 -16.19 -3.00 -15.57
C PRO A 38 -15.79 -2.15 -16.79
N LEU A 39 -14.52 -2.27 -17.21
CA LEU A 39 -14.00 -1.58 -18.38
C LEU A 39 -14.70 -2.04 -19.67
N TYR A 40 -14.90 -3.36 -19.82
CA TYR A 40 -15.65 -3.92 -20.95
C TYR A 40 -17.11 -3.45 -20.94
N TRP A 41 -17.75 -3.43 -19.77
CA TRP A 41 -19.12 -2.93 -19.63
C TRP A 41 -19.26 -1.46 -20.07
N LEU A 42 -18.31 -0.59 -19.69
CA LEU A 42 -18.27 0.80 -20.16
C LEU A 42 -18.14 0.89 -21.69
N ARG A 43 -17.28 0.05 -22.29
CA ARG A 43 -17.14 -0.02 -23.76
C ARG A 43 -18.42 -0.51 -24.44
N THR A 44 -19.12 -1.50 -23.87
CA THR A 44 -20.39 -1.99 -24.44
C THR A 44 -21.50 -0.94 -24.44
N LYS A 45 -21.40 0.12 -23.63
CA LYS A 45 -22.31 1.27 -23.66
C LYS A 45 -22.00 2.28 -24.78
N GLY A 46 -21.08 1.96 -25.69
CA GLY A 46 -20.73 2.81 -26.82
C GLY A 46 -19.73 3.93 -26.49
N VAL A 47 -19.11 3.89 -25.32
CA VAL A 47 -18.07 4.85 -24.94
C VAL A 47 -16.77 4.52 -25.69
N PRO A 48 -16.10 5.49 -26.35
CA PRO A 48 -14.82 5.26 -27.01
C PRO A 48 -13.79 4.63 -26.06
N SER A 49 -12.92 3.76 -26.60
CA SER A 49 -11.92 3.01 -25.83
C SER A 49 -11.09 3.89 -24.90
N PHE A 50 -10.62 5.04 -25.40
CA PHE A 50 -9.82 6.00 -24.63
C PHE A 50 -10.61 6.64 -23.48
N VAL A 51 -11.86 7.06 -23.74
CA VAL A 51 -12.72 7.73 -22.74
C VAL A 51 -13.10 6.76 -21.62
N SER A 52 -13.41 5.50 -21.96
CA SER A 52 -13.72 4.46 -20.96
C SER A 52 -12.56 4.24 -19.99
N THR A 53 -11.34 4.20 -20.54
CA THR A 53 -10.11 3.98 -19.76
C THR A 53 -9.80 5.18 -18.88
N LEU A 54 -9.88 6.39 -19.43
CA LEU A 54 -9.65 7.64 -18.70
C LEU A 54 -10.63 7.78 -17.52
N LEU A 55 -11.92 7.51 -17.75
CA LEU A 55 -12.94 7.56 -16.71
C LEU A 55 -12.67 6.54 -15.60
N LEU A 56 -12.33 5.31 -15.95
CA LEU A 56 -12.04 4.26 -14.97
C LEU A 56 -10.80 4.60 -14.13
N VAL A 57 -9.73 5.07 -14.79
CA VAL A 57 -8.51 5.54 -14.10
C VAL A 57 -8.88 6.67 -13.15
N LEU A 58 -9.52 7.75 -13.62
CA LEU A 58 -9.89 8.89 -12.79
C LEU A 58 -10.76 8.50 -11.59
N LEU A 59 -11.73 7.60 -11.78
CA LEU A 59 -12.57 7.09 -10.71
C LEU A 59 -11.74 6.40 -9.62
N ILE A 60 -10.79 5.55 -10.02
CA ILE A 60 -9.90 4.84 -9.10
C ILE A 60 -8.98 5.82 -8.37
N ILE A 61 -8.36 6.76 -9.10
CA ILE A 61 -7.52 7.80 -8.48
C ILE A 61 -8.33 8.60 -7.46
N ALA A 62 -9.55 9.02 -7.80
CA ALA A 62 -10.41 9.78 -6.91
C ALA A 62 -10.77 8.99 -5.65
N LEU A 63 -11.12 7.70 -5.80
CA LEU A 63 -11.44 6.83 -4.67
C LEU A 63 -10.24 6.64 -3.74
N GLU A 64 -9.07 6.32 -4.30
CA GLU A 64 -7.86 6.09 -3.52
C GLU A 64 -7.36 7.35 -2.83
N THR A 65 -7.35 8.50 -3.52
CA THR A 65 -6.92 9.78 -2.92
C THR A 65 -7.86 10.25 -1.83
N ALA A 66 -9.18 10.03 -1.98
CA ALA A 66 -10.15 10.32 -0.92
C ALA A 66 -9.89 9.46 0.33
N LEU A 67 -9.70 8.16 0.16
CA LEU A 67 -9.38 7.24 1.26
C LEU A 67 -8.02 7.56 1.90
N ALA A 68 -7.00 7.81 1.09
CA ALA A 68 -5.66 8.19 1.53
C ALA A 68 -5.68 9.49 2.32
N GLY A 69 -6.42 10.51 1.86
CA GLY A 69 -6.57 11.78 2.56
C GLY A 69 -7.25 11.62 3.92
N LEU A 70 -8.31 10.80 3.99
CA LEU A 70 -9.00 10.53 5.25
C LEU A 70 -8.08 9.82 6.26
N ILE A 71 -7.38 8.78 5.82
CA ILE A 71 -6.44 8.03 6.66
C ILE A 71 -5.28 8.93 7.09
N SER A 72 -4.66 9.64 6.15
CA SER A 72 -3.51 10.51 6.42
C SER A 72 -3.84 11.63 7.40
N SER A 73 -5.05 12.21 7.33
CA SER A 73 -5.46 13.27 8.26
C SER A 73 -5.60 12.73 9.69
N SER A 74 -6.25 11.57 9.85
CA SER A 74 -6.37 10.88 11.14
C SER A 74 -5.01 10.49 11.72
N MET A 75 -4.09 10.02 10.88
CA MET A 75 -2.73 9.67 11.30
C MET A 75 -1.91 10.88 11.71
N ALA A 76 -2.02 12.00 10.99
CA ALA A 76 -1.32 13.24 11.32
C ALA A 76 -1.80 13.80 12.66
N GLU A 77 -3.10 13.77 12.91
CA GLU A 77 -3.68 14.17 14.19
C GLU A 77 -3.21 13.26 15.33
N PHE A 78 -3.30 11.95 15.15
CA PHE A 78 -2.81 10.98 16.13
C PHE A 78 -1.33 11.20 16.44
N SER A 79 -0.49 11.36 15.42
CA SER A 79 0.96 11.56 15.58
C SER A 79 1.29 12.82 16.40
N ARG A 80 0.51 13.90 16.24
CA ARG A 80 0.67 15.12 17.06
C ARG A 80 0.24 14.92 18.50
N SER A 81 -0.74 14.06 18.74
CA SER A 81 -1.27 13.76 20.07
C SER A 81 -0.48 12.68 20.82
N ILE A 82 0.55 12.06 20.23
CA ILE A 82 1.38 11.04 20.90
C ILE A 82 1.90 11.48 22.27
N PRO A 83 2.49 12.69 22.45
CA PRO A 83 2.97 13.12 23.77
C PRO A 83 1.85 13.17 24.80
N LEU A 84 0.68 13.69 24.42
CA LEU A 84 -0.49 13.76 25.27
C LEU A 84 -1.01 12.37 25.66
N TYR A 85 -1.03 11.41 24.72
CA TYR A 85 -1.42 10.03 25.00
C TYR A 85 -0.40 9.34 25.93
N GLN A 86 0.89 9.62 25.77
CA GLN A 86 1.94 9.11 26.65
C GLN A 86 1.75 9.58 28.09
N GLU A 87 1.49 10.87 28.30
CA GLU A 87 1.22 11.43 29.62
C GLU A 87 -0.01 10.78 30.27
N ARG A 88 -1.12 10.69 29.53
CA ARG A 88 -2.36 10.06 30.04
C ARG A 88 -2.16 8.59 30.43
N LEU A 89 -1.43 7.83 29.62
CA LEU A 89 -1.10 6.44 29.95
C LEU A 89 -0.19 6.33 31.17
N THR A 90 0.75 7.28 31.33
CA THR A 90 1.61 7.35 32.52
C THR A 90 0.76 7.56 33.77
N VAL A 91 -0.23 8.47 33.73
CA VAL A 91 -1.16 8.70 34.84
C VAL A 91 -2.01 7.46 35.12
N MET A 92 -2.60 6.84 34.11
CA MET A 92 -3.40 5.63 34.27
C MET A 92 -2.60 4.47 34.89
N LEU A 93 -1.33 4.31 34.51
CA LEU A 93 -0.46 3.30 35.11
C LEU A 93 -0.16 3.61 36.57
N LYS A 94 0.12 4.88 36.92
CA LYS A 94 0.31 5.30 38.32
C LYS A 94 -0.93 5.01 39.17
N ASP A 95 -2.11 5.35 38.66
CA ASP A 95 -3.37 5.09 39.35
C ASP A 95 -3.61 3.59 39.57
N LEU A 96 -3.27 2.77 38.56
CA LEU A 96 -3.40 1.32 38.64
C LEU A 96 -2.42 0.71 39.64
N ILE A 97 -1.17 1.20 39.70
CA ILE A 97 -0.17 0.81 40.69
C ILE A 97 -0.67 1.15 42.09
N HIS A 98 -1.16 2.38 42.30
CA HIS A 98 -1.65 2.81 43.60
C HIS A 98 -2.88 2.02 44.06
N TRP A 99 -3.77 1.65 43.15
CA TRP A 99 -4.88 0.74 43.43
C TRP A 99 -4.39 -0.66 43.86
N ALA A 100 -3.37 -1.19 43.18
CA ALA A 100 -2.79 -2.50 43.53
C ALA A 100 -2.08 -2.49 44.89
N GLU A 101 -1.35 -1.41 45.21
CA GLU A 101 -0.74 -1.18 46.54
C GLU A 101 -1.81 -1.16 47.64
N SER A 102 -2.94 -0.47 47.40
CA SER A 102 -4.06 -0.41 48.35
C SER A 102 -4.72 -1.77 48.63
N HIS A 103 -4.53 -2.75 47.74
CA HIS A 103 -5.01 -4.13 47.90
C HIS A 103 -3.93 -5.09 48.45
N GLY A 104 -2.81 -4.55 48.94
CA GLY A 104 -1.76 -5.32 49.62
C GLY A 104 -0.73 -5.96 48.69
N VAL A 105 -0.68 -5.55 47.42
CA VAL A 105 0.39 -5.95 46.49
C VAL A 105 1.53 -4.94 46.63
N ASP A 106 2.65 -5.36 47.20
CA ASP A 106 3.82 -4.49 47.39
C ASP A 106 4.55 -4.36 46.04
N VAL A 107 4.23 -3.31 45.31
CA VAL A 107 4.71 -3.07 43.94
C VAL A 107 5.49 -1.78 43.91
N THR A 108 6.80 -1.85 43.71
CA THR A 108 7.60 -0.63 43.55
C THR A 108 7.32 0.04 42.20
N GLU A 109 6.77 1.26 42.22
CA GLU A 109 6.46 2.06 41.02
C GLU A 109 7.62 2.10 40.02
N GLN A 110 8.87 2.24 40.50
CA GLN A 110 10.06 2.25 39.65
C GLN A 110 10.28 0.95 38.85
N ILE A 111 10.00 -0.21 39.44
CA ILE A 111 10.21 -1.51 38.77
C ILE A 111 9.17 -1.67 37.65
N ILE A 112 7.92 -1.24 37.89
CA ILE A 112 6.87 -1.29 36.87
C ILE A 112 7.10 -0.25 35.78
N MET A 113 7.49 0.98 36.10
CA MET A 113 7.78 2.02 35.10
C MET A 113 8.97 1.67 34.21
N ASP A 114 9.97 0.94 34.71
CA ASP A 114 11.14 0.53 33.92
C ASP A 114 10.80 -0.64 32.95
N GLN A 115 9.95 -1.57 33.39
CA GLN A 115 9.47 -2.69 32.54
C GLN A 115 8.32 -2.30 31.59
N PHE A 116 7.41 -1.44 32.04
CA PHE A 116 6.25 -0.93 31.29
C PHE A 116 6.37 0.57 31.05
N ASP A 117 7.37 0.96 30.26
CA ASP A 117 7.58 2.35 29.83
C ASP A 117 6.52 2.76 28.78
N PRO A 118 5.65 3.73 29.10
CA PRO A 118 4.63 4.25 28.17
C PRO A 118 5.23 4.78 26.86
N GLY A 119 6.44 5.32 26.90
CA GLY A 119 7.18 5.79 25.74
C GLY A 119 7.59 4.65 24.81
N LYS A 120 7.97 3.48 25.34
CA LYS A 120 8.25 2.28 24.51
C LYS A 120 6.96 1.80 23.81
N LEU A 121 5.84 1.75 24.53
CA LEU A 121 4.53 1.41 23.94
C LEU A 121 4.13 2.41 22.84
N MET A 122 4.28 3.71 23.10
CA MET A 122 4.02 4.75 22.10
C MET A 122 4.91 4.62 20.86
N ARG A 123 6.18 4.23 21.00
CA ARG A 123 7.07 3.97 19.85
C ARG A 123 6.60 2.79 19.01
N ILE A 124 6.03 1.75 19.61
CA ILE A 124 5.44 0.62 18.87
C ILE A 124 4.23 1.11 18.07
N VAL A 125 3.33 1.87 18.71
CA VAL A 125 2.15 2.44 18.04
C VAL A 125 2.57 3.40 16.91
N ALA A 126 3.57 4.25 17.15
CA ALA A 126 4.15 5.12 16.13
C ALA A 126 4.78 4.32 14.98
N GLY A 127 5.44 3.19 15.28
CA GLY A 127 5.95 2.25 14.28
C GLY A 127 4.85 1.65 13.41
N MET A 128 3.70 1.30 14.00
CA MET A 128 2.53 0.84 13.24
C MET A 128 1.99 1.93 12.30
N LEU A 129 1.96 3.19 12.75
CA LEU A 129 1.61 4.31 11.88
C LEU A 129 2.62 4.47 10.74
N ASN A 130 3.91 4.40 11.02
CA ASN A 130 4.94 4.48 9.97
C ASN A 130 4.81 3.32 8.97
N ASN A 131 4.44 2.12 9.42
CA ASN A 131 4.14 1.01 8.53
C ASN A 131 2.91 1.27 7.66
N LEU A 132 1.84 1.85 8.22
CA LEU A 132 0.67 2.26 7.43
C LEU A 132 1.02 3.34 6.39
N LEU A 133 1.88 4.31 6.73
CA LEU A 133 2.41 5.30 5.78
C LEU A 133 3.26 4.63 4.69
N SER A 134 4.05 3.62 5.05
CA SER A 134 4.85 2.84 4.12
C SER A 134 3.97 2.06 3.15
N VAL A 135 2.88 1.45 3.65
CA VAL A 135 1.87 0.79 2.81
C VAL A 135 1.25 1.81 1.85
N LEU A 136 0.89 3.00 2.31
CA LEU A 136 0.35 4.04 1.44
C LEU A 136 1.32 4.43 0.31
N THR A 137 2.61 4.53 0.62
CA THR A 137 3.68 4.78 -0.36
C THR A 137 3.84 3.61 -1.34
N ASN A 138 3.71 2.37 -0.86
CA ASN A 138 3.75 1.19 -1.72
C ASN A 138 2.51 1.09 -2.63
N THR A 139 1.34 1.43 -2.11
CA THR A 139 0.09 1.54 -2.87
C THR A 139 0.25 2.53 -4.01
N PHE A 140 0.96 3.65 -3.81
CA PHE A 140 1.25 4.58 -4.89
C PHE A 140 2.04 3.93 -6.05
N MET A 141 3.06 3.10 -5.77
CA MET A 141 3.77 2.35 -6.82
C MET A 141 2.88 1.34 -7.54
N ILE A 142 2.05 0.60 -6.78
CA ILE A 142 1.05 -0.32 -7.33
C ILE A 142 0.11 0.44 -8.27
N MET A 143 -0.41 1.57 -7.82
CA MET A 143 -1.34 2.43 -8.56
C MET A 143 -0.74 2.94 -9.86
N LEU A 144 0.48 3.49 -9.82
CA LEU A 144 1.17 3.96 -11.03
C LEU A 144 1.29 2.82 -12.05
N THR A 145 1.77 1.66 -11.61
CA THR A 145 1.94 0.48 -12.47
C THR A 145 0.61 0.00 -13.03
N PHE A 146 -0.43 0.00 -12.21
CA PHE A 146 -1.77 -0.40 -12.58
C PHE A 146 -2.36 0.52 -13.66
N ILE A 147 -2.21 1.83 -13.50
CA ILE A 147 -2.63 2.82 -14.50
C ILE A 147 -1.91 2.58 -15.82
N PHE A 148 -0.59 2.39 -15.80
CA PHE A 148 0.19 2.08 -17.00
C PHE A 148 -0.30 0.80 -17.67
N ILE A 149 -0.56 -0.27 -16.91
CA ILE A 149 -1.06 -1.54 -17.44
C ILE A 149 -2.44 -1.34 -18.07
N LEU A 150 -3.36 -0.61 -17.43
CA LEU A 150 -4.69 -0.33 -18.01
C LEU A 150 -4.62 0.51 -19.28
N LEU A 151 -3.78 1.55 -19.30
CA LEU A 151 -3.58 2.39 -20.48
C LEU A 151 -3.01 1.58 -21.65
N GLU A 152 -2.01 0.73 -21.40
CA GLU A 152 -1.43 -0.09 -22.47
C GLU A 152 -2.39 -1.20 -22.91
N ALA A 153 -3.03 -1.91 -21.98
CA ALA A 153 -4.00 -2.96 -22.29
C ALA A 153 -5.16 -2.48 -23.18
N THR A 154 -5.47 -1.18 -23.14
CA THR A 154 -6.56 -0.59 -23.90
C THR A 154 -6.14 0.02 -25.23
N GLY A 155 -4.91 0.54 -25.33
CA GLY A 155 -4.36 1.12 -26.57
C GLY A 155 -3.56 0.13 -27.43
N PHE A 156 -3.05 -0.96 -26.87
CA PHE A 156 -2.26 -1.97 -27.58
C PHE A 156 -3.00 -2.65 -28.76
N PRO A 157 -4.31 -2.98 -28.67
CA PRO A 157 -5.04 -3.54 -29.81
C PRO A 157 -5.11 -2.59 -31.01
N ASP A 158 -5.25 -1.28 -30.76
CA ASP A 158 -5.33 -0.28 -31.81
C ASP A 158 -3.96 -0.03 -32.46
N LYS A 159 -2.88 -0.01 -31.65
CA LYS A 159 -1.49 0.04 -32.16
C LYS A 159 -1.16 -1.16 -33.05
N LEU A 160 -1.55 -2.38 -32.64
CA LEU A 160 -1.35 -3.59 -33.43
C LEU A 160 -2.11 -3.58 -34.75
N ARG A 161 -3.34 -3.06 -34.75
CA ARG A 161 -4.14 -2.91 -35.98
C ARG A 161 -3.51 -1.95 -36.97
N ALA A 162 -2.99 -0.81 -36.50
CA ALA A 162 -2.26 0.13 -37.34
C ALA A 162 -1.01 -0.50 -37.99
N MET A 163 -0.23 -1.28 -37.23
CA MET A 163 0.95 -1.97 -37.76
C MET A 163 0.61 -3.07 -38.78
N ASN A 164 -0.55 -3.72 -38.65
CA ASN A 164 -0.98 -4.75 -39.59
C ASN A 164 -1.57 -4.14 -40.89
N ASP A 165 -2.17 -2.95 -40.81
CA ASP A 165 -2.70 -2.22 -41.97
C ASP A 165 -1.55 -1.71 -42.87
N ASP A 166 -0.50 -1.12 -42.28
CA ASP A 166 0.71 -0.68 -43.01
C ASP A 166 1.43 -1.84 -43.75
N ARG A 167 1.34 -3.06 -43.21
CA ARG A 167 1.94 -4.25 -43.84
C ARG A 167 1.15 -4.76 -45.05
N ASN A 168 -0.12 -4.37 -45.20
CA ASN A 168 -0.97 -4.78 -46.30
C ASN A 168 -0.89 -3.81 -47.50
N PHE A 169 -0.36 -2.59 -47.30
CA PHE A 169 -0.09 -1.62 -48.37
C PHE A 169 1.31 -1.77 -49.02
N SER A 170 2.14 -2.67 -48.50
CA SER A 170 3.51 -2.92 -48.98
C SER A 170 3.69 -4.25 -49.72
N LEU A 171 2.58 -4.94 -50.04
CA LEU A 171 2.51 -6.12 -50.92
C LEU A 171 1.53 -5.83 -52.07
#